data_AF-A0ABD5UIB5-F1
#
_entry.id   AF-A0ABD5UIB5-F1
#
_cell.length_a   1.000
_cell.length_b   1.000
_cell.length_c   1.000
_cell.angle_alpha   90.00
_cell.angle_beta   90.00
_cell.angle_gamma   90.00
#
_symmetry.space_group_name_H-M   'P 1'
#
loop_
_entity.id
_entity.type
_entity.pdbx_description
1 polymer ?
#
loop_
_entity_poly.entity_id
_entity_poly.type
_entity_poly.pdbx_seq_one_letter_code
_entity_poly.pdbx_strand_id
1 'polypeptide(L)'
;MDDELRERVEAAGEAAALYNALKHDSDPDVGAIMGPLMGENPDFRPHGDEIPGIVAPVVNRIADMDDGERRERLAELAPDLLAELEAEDETDDHVLPALPNAEDGAVVMRAAPNPNGPWHVGHARMPAVIGTYKERYDGEFICRFDDTDPETKRPDLDAYDAILEDIEYLGFEPDRVIRASDRLETYYDHARELIDAGGAYTCSCSGDDFSALKNDGEACPHREKDAETVRDEFSAMVDGEYDAGGMVLRVRTDIEHKNPALRDWVAFRMIDTPHPREEAADYRCWPMLDFQSGVDDHLTGVTHIIRGIDLQDSAKRQRFVYDYFGWEYPEVLHWGHVQVDEYDVKLSTSTIKELIETGELTGWDDPRAPTIRSMRRRGIQGQALVDSMTALGMSTSDVDLAMSSVYANNRDLVDDDANRYFLVRDREDDPAVALDVVGGPDAGHPPLHPDHEERGDRTVPAGRVLIEESDLPAHGDRVWLKGFGCVRHTRDAFEYVGDDIEVVREGDVDVVHWVPAAESLETLVRTIEGDVRGFSEPAIADAAVDDVVQFERVGFVRLDDFDPDPTDEADGPTGEEDLVVYYAHP
;
A
#
# COMPACT_ATOMS: atom_id res chain seq x y z
N MET A 1 -0.30 44.24 40.79
CA MET A 1 -0.16 42.80 41.11
C MET A 1 0.39 42.63 42.53
N ASP A 2 -0.13 41.72 43.35
CA ASP A 2 0.52 41.33 44.61
C ASP A 2 1.67 40.33 44.35
N ASP A 3 2.50 40.08 45.36
CA ASP A 3 3.74 39.31 45.17
C ASP A 3 3.44 37.82 44.86
N GLU A 4 2.36 37.26 45.42
CA GLU A 4 1.92 35.89 45.15
C GLU A 4 1.44 35.71 43.70
N LEU A 5 0.67 36.68 43.17
CA LEU A 5 0.26 36.68 41.78
C LEU A 5 1.43 36.90 40.83
N ARG A 6 2.43 37.70 41.22
CA ARG A 6 3.67 37.88 40.43
C ARG A 6 4.46 36.58 40.31
N GLU A 7 4.63 35.85 41.39
CA GLU A 7 5.33 34.55 41.38
C GLU A 7 4.60 33.52 40.51
N ARG A 8 3.26 33.47 40.58
CA ARG A 8 2.45 32.60 39.72
C ARG A 8 2.57 32.95 38.23
N VAL A 9 2.62 34.25 37.91
CA VAL A 9 2.85 34.73 36.54
C VAL A 9 4.24 34.35 36.05
N GLU A 10 5.27 34.45 36.90
CA GLU A 10 6.65 34.08 36.53
C GLU A 10 6.75 32.58 36.25
N ALA A 11 6.21 31.73 37.13
CA ALA A 11 6.24 30.27 36.97
C ALA A 11 5.43 29.79 35.74
N ALA A 12 4.23 30.33 35.54
CA ALA A 12 3.42 29.99 34.36
C ALA A 12 4.05 30.51 33.06
N GLY A 13 4.66 31.70 33.11
CA GLY A 13 5.43 32.24 31.98
C GLY A 13 6.69 31.42 31.66
N GLU A 14 7.37 30.88 32.68
CA GLU A 14 8.53 29.98 32.52
C GLU A 14 8.11 28.67 31.83
N ALA A 15 7.06 28.02 32.33
CA ALA A 15 6.54 26.79 31.74
C ALA A 15 6.09 26.99 30.28
N ALA A 16 5.33 28.06 30.01
CA ALA A 16 4.86 28.36 28.65
C ALA A 16 6.01 28.68 27.68
N ALA A 17 7.03 29.40 28.14
CA ALA A 17 8.22 29.71 27.34
C ALA A 17 9.07 28.46 27.04
N LEU A 18 9.27 27.59 28.03
CA LEU A 18 9.98 26.32 27.85
C LEU A 18 9.25 25.40 26.87
N TYR A 19 7.94 25.22 27.05
CA TYR A 19 7.12 24.41 26.15
C TYR A 19 7.13 24.96 24.72
N ASN A 20 6.96 26.27 24.53
CA ASN A 20 6.95 26.88 23.21
C ASN A 20 8.30 26.78 22.48
N ALA A 21 9.41 26.94 23.20
CA ALA A 21 10.75 26.80 22.63
C ALA A 21 11.02 25.36 22.15
N LEU A 22 10.69 24.37 22.99
CA LEU A 22 10.85 22.95 22.67
C LEU A 22 9.93 22.50 21.53
N LYS A 23 8.66 22.92 21.53
CA LYS A 23 7.67 22.56 20.50
C LYS A 23 8.02 23.02 19.08
N HIS A 24 8.76 24.11 18.96
CA HIS A 24 9.01 24.75 17.67
C HIS A 24 10.49 24.79 17.29
N ASP A 25 11.36 24.15 18.07
CA ASP A 25 12.82 24.18 17.92
C ASP A 25 13.33 25.62 17.65
N SER A 26 12.89 26.56 18.49
CA SER A 26 13.13 27.99 18.27
C SER A 26 13.29 28.77 19.57
N ASP A 27 13.90 29.95 19.47
CA ASP A 27 14.04 30.83 20.63
C ASP A 27 12.67 31.28 21.14
N PRO A 28 12.43 31.23 22.47
CA PRO A 28 11.14 31.60 23.04
C PRO A 28 10.86 33.09 22.82
N ASP A 29 9.64 33.41 22.41
CA ASP A 29 9.16 34.78 22.22
C ASP A 29 8.03 35.12 23.20
N VAL A 30 8.13 36.29 23.84
CA VAL A 30 7.11 36.77 24.78
C VAL A 30 5.76 36.89 24.08
N GLY A 31 5.72 37.38 22.83
CA GLY A 31 4.47 37.53 22.08
C GLY A 31 3.78 36.19 21.80
N ALA A 32 4.55 35.16 21.46
CA ALA A 32 4.05 33.82 21.16
C ALA A 32 3.32 33.15 22.34
N ILE A 33 3.80 33.36 23.57
CA ILE A 33 3.26 32.69 24.76
C ILE A 33 2.14 33.48 25.46
N MET A 34 2.00 34.78 25.19
CA MET A 34 1.02 35.63 25.90
C MET A 34 -0.43 35.23 25.66
N GLY A 35 -0.77 34.74 24.46
CA GLY A 35 -2.12 34.28 24.14
C GLY A 35 -2.55 33.07 24.99
N PRO A 36 -1.84 31.94 24.89
CA PRO A 36 -2.10 30.74 25.72
C PRO A 36 -2.08 31.05 27.22
N LEU A 37 -1.06 31.78 27.69
CA LEU A 37 -0.89 32.13 29.10
C LEU A 37 -2.12 32.86 29.69
N MET A 38 -2.72 33.79 28.93
CA MET A 38 -3.93 34.51 29.31
C MET A 38 -5.22 33.69 29.13
N GLY A 39 -5.19 32.70 28.25
CA GLY A 39 -6.26 31.74 28.01
C GLY A 39 -6.48 30.85 29.23
N GLU A 40 -5.40 30.25 29.71
CA GLU A 40 -5.36 29.26 30.79
C GLU A 40 -5.44 29.88 32.19
N ASN A 41 -5.04 31.14 32.33
CA ASN A 41 -5.05 31.87 33.60
C ASN A 41 -5.96 33.12 33.53
N PRO A 42 -7.29 32.99 33.69
CA PRO A 42 -8.21 34.12 33.59
C PRO A 42 -7.95 35.25 34.59
N ASP A 43 -7.34 34.96 35.74
CA ASP A 43 -6.94 35.91 36.77
C ASP A 43 -5.72 36.75 36.40
N PHE A 44 -5.01 36.42 35.32
CA PHE A 44 -3.89 37.21 34.79
C PHE A 44 -4.37 38.38 33.92
N ARG A 45 -5.55 38.24 33.29
CA ARG A 45 -6.11 39.21 32.32
C ARG A 45 -6.21 40.64 32.85
N PRO A 46 -6.61 40.91 34.11
CA PRO A 46 -6.64 42.28 34.65
C PRO A 46 -5.28 42.98 34.70
N HIS A 47 -4.18 42.24 34.57
CA HIS A 47 -2.80 42.72 34.61
C HIS A 47 -2.06 42.54 33.28
N GLY A 48 -2.76 42.35 32.17
CA GLY A 48 -2.16 42.06 30.87
C GLY A 48 -1.07 43.04 30.40
N ASP A 49 -1.17 44.32 30.78
CA ASP A 49 -0.16 45.34 30.46
C ASP A 49 1.13 45.24 31.30
N GLU A 50 1.06 44.60 32.48
CA GLU A 50 2.20 44.43 33.41
C GLU A 50 2.97 43.13 33.16
N ILE A 51 2.28 42.10 32.66
CA ILE A 51 2.79 40.72 32.55
C ILE A 51 3.97 40.57 31.57
N PRO A 52 4.01 41.20 30.38
CA PRO A 52 5.17 41.12 29.49
C PRO A 52 6.48 41.56 30.17
N GLY A 53 6.41 42.55 31.07
CA GLY A 53 7.59 43.01 31.82
C GLY A 53 8.08 42.01 32.88
N ILE A 54 7.21 41.09 33.32
CA ILE A 54 7.54 40.02 34.27
C ILE A 54 8.07 38.79 33.54
N VAL A 55 7.48 38.47 32.38
CA VAL A 55 7.82 37.27 31.60
C VAL A 55 9.06 37.48 30.72
N ALA A 56 9.31 38.69 30.21
CA ALA A 56 10.47 38.95 29.35
C ALA A 56 11.83 38.58 29.97
N PRO A 57 12.12 38.87 31.25
CA PRO A 57 13.34 38.37 31.90
C PRO A 57 13.43 36.85 31.95
N VAL A 58 12.31 36.15 32.10
CA VAL A 58 12.23 34.68 32.14
C VAL A 58 12.54 34.10 30.77
N VAL A 59 11.88 34.62 29.73
CA VAL A 59 12.09 34.22 28.32
C VAL A 59 13.55 34.38 27.92
N ASN A 60 14.18 35.51 28.28
CA ASN A 60 15.61 35.72 28.01
C ASN A 60 16.51 34.68 28.71
N ARG A 61 16.18 34.24 29.94
CA ARG A 61 16.95 33.18 30.61
C ARG A 61 16.82 31.83 29.89
N ILE A 62 15.64 31.53 29.35
CA ILE A 62 15.38 30.28 28.64
C ILE A 62 16.06 30.27 27.26
N ALA A 63 16.12 31.42 26.59
CA ALA A 63 16.85 31.57 25.33
C ALA A 63 18.34 31.22 25.46
N ASP A 64 18.94 31.45 26.64
CA ASP A 64 20.34 31.10 26.95
C ASP A 64 20.55 29.61 27.32
N MET A 65 19.47 28.82 27.50
CA MET A 65 19.54 27.38 27.82
C MET A 65 19.63 26.52 26.56
N ASP A 66 20.32 25.38 26.64
CA ASP A 66 20.22 24.33 25.61
C ASP A 66 18.95 23.46 25.77
N ASP A 67 18.63 22.65 24.76
CA ASP A 67 17.38 21.88 24.77
C ASP A 67 17.34 20.80 25.85
N GLY A 68 18.50 20.30 26.30
CA GLY A 68 18.57 19.36 27.41
C GLY A 68 18.21 20.06 28.73
N GLU A 69 18.78 21.24 28.95
CA GLU A 69 18.47 22.10 30.10
C GLU A 69 16.99 22.54 30.10
N ARG A 70 16.45 22.91 28.93
CA ARG A 70 15.03 23.28 28.76
C ARG A 70 14.10 22.11 29.11
N ARG A 71 14.40 20.90 28.63
CA ARG A 71 13.60 19.69 28.92
C ARG A 71 13.64 19.34 30.41
N GLU A 72 14.82 19.31 31.03
CA GLU A 72 14.96 19.04 32.48
C GLU A 72 14.16 20.07 33.30
N ARG A 73 14.24 21.34 32.93
CA ARG A 73 13.52 22.41 33.61
C ARG A 73 12.01 22.33 33.44
N LEU A 74 11.53 21.97 32.24
CA LEU A 74 10.10 21.76 31.99
C LEU A 74 9.56 20.55 32.77
N ALA A 75 10.34 19.47 32.86
CA ALA A 75 9.97 18.28 33.66
C ALA A 75 9.73 18.62 35.14
N GLU A 76 10.53 19.53 35.71
CA GLU A 76 10.37 19.98 37.09
C GLU A 76 9.13 20.86 37.31
N LEU A 77 8.82 21.73 36.34
CA LEU A 77 7.79 22.77 36.48
C LEU A 77 6.40 22.31 36.03
N ALA A 78 6.33 21.57 34.92
CA ALA A 78 5.10 21.14 34.27
C ALA A 78 5.31 19.78 33.57
N PRO A 79 5.40 18.68 34.32
CA PRO A 79 5.64 17.35 33.76
C PRO A 79 4.56 16.91 32.76
N ASP A 80 3.32 17.36 32.93
CA ASP A 80 2.22 17.06 32.00
C ASP A 80 2.45 17.68 30.61
N LEU A 81 3.03 18.89 30.55
CA LEU A 81 3.36 19.56 29.28
C LEU A 81 4.57 18.93 28.58
N LEU A 82 5.53 18.42 29.34
CA LEU A 82 6.63 17.66 28.76
C LEU A 82 6.12 16.33 28.18
N ALA A 83 5.25 15.62 28.90
CA ALA A 83 4.63 14.40 28.39
C ALA A 83 3.80 14.65 27.12
N GLU A 84 3.17 15.82 27.00
CA GLU A 84 2.49 16.24 25.77
C GLU A 84 3.48 16.45 24.61
N LEU A 85 4.62 17.11 24.84
CA LEU A 85 5.66 17.29 23.82
C LEU A 85 6.29 15.96 23.40
N GLU A 86 6.61 15.09 24.35
CA GLU A 86 7.21 13.79 24.04
C GLU A 86 6.21 12.91 23.27
N ALA A 87 4.92 12.97 23.60
CA ALA A 87 3.88 12.28 22.83
C ALA A 87 3.67 12.90 21.43
N GLU A 88 3.78 14.23 21.28
CA GLU A 88 3.71 14.89 19.97
C GLU A 88 4.93 14.58 19.09
N ASP A 89 6.15 14.65 19.65
CA ASP A 89 7.40 14.28 18.97
C ASP A 89 7.35 12.80 18.51
N GLU A 90 6.87 11.89 19.36
CA GLU A 90 6.61 10.49 18.97
C GLU A 90 5.56 10.38 17.86
N THR A 91 4.56 11.27 17.79
CA THR A 91 3.59 11.25 16.68
C THR A 91 4.11 11.87 15.38
N ASP A 92 5.00 12.86 15.43
CA ASP A 92 5.61 13.47 14.24
C ASP A 92 6.64 12.53 13.56
N ASP A 93 7.21 11.58 14.31
CA ASP A 93 8.09 10.53 13.78
C ASP A 93 7.33 9.37 13.09
N HIS A 94 6.00 9.34 13.16
CA HIS A 94 5.19 8.22 12.67
C HIS A 94 4.28 8.61 11.51
N VAL A 95 4.44 7.89 10.39
CA VAL A 95 3.67 8.10 9.15
C VAL A 95 2.16 7.89 9.33
N LEU A 96 1.77 7.01 10.26
CA LEU A 96 0.37 6.73 10.58
C LEU A 96 -0.02 7.35 11.94
N PRO A 97 -1.26 7.88 12.08
CA PRO A 97 -1.73 8.45 13.33
C PRO A 97 -1.82 7.39 14.45
N ALA A 98 -1.79 7.81 15.71
CA ALA A 98 -2.00 6.88 16.82
C ALA A 98 -3.41 6.24 16.77
N LEU A 99 -3.48 4.95 17.13
CA LEU A 99 -4.76 4.25 17.28
C LEU A 99 -5.49 4.73 18.56
N PRO A 100 -6.79 5.03 18.50
CA PRO A 100 -7.57 5.47 19.65
C PRO A 100 -7.72 4.32 20.65
N ASN A 101 -7.50 4.58 21.94
CA ASN A 101 -7.64 3.57 23.00
C ASN A 101 -6.76 2.32 22.80
N ALA A 102 -5.64 2.45 22.08
CA ALA A 102 -4.67 1.38 21.94
C ALA A 102 -3.81 1.23 23.20
N GLU A 103 -3.57 -0.02 23.57
CA GLU A 103 -2.64 -0.42 24.62
C GLU A 103 -1.63 -1.40 23.99
N ASP A 104 -0.33 -1.15 24.19
CA ASP A 104 0.73 -1.99 23.65
C ASP A 104 0.57 -3.45 24.09
N GLY A 105 0.77 -4.39 23.16
CA GLY A 105 0.58 -5.83 23.37
C GLY A 105 -0.89 -6.29 23.42
N ALA A 106 -1.86 -5.36 23.36
CA ALA A 106 -3.28 -5.68 23.44
C ALA A 106 -4.04 -5.41 22.12
N VAL A 107 -3.42 -4.71 21.17
CA VAL A 107 -4.04 -4.39 19.88
C VAL A 107 -4.16 -5.64 19.03
N VAL A 108 -5.39 -6.06 18.74
CA VAL A 108 -5.71 -7.12 17.76
C VAL A 108 -6.42 -6.51 16.55
N MET A 109 -5.89 -6.77 15.36
CA MET A 109 -6.41 -6.30 14.08
C MET A 109 -6.54 -7.47 13.08
N ARG A 110 -7.25 -7.24 11.97
CA ARG A 110 -7.38 -8.24 10.91
C ARG A 110 -7.43 -7.67 9.51
N ALA A 111 -6.74 -8.32 8.58
CA ALA A 111 -7.07 -8.26 7.17
C ALA A 111 -8.16 -9.29 6.87
N ALA A 112 -9.18 -8.89 6.12
CA ALA A 112 -10.35 -9.73 5.83
C ALA A 112 -10.61 -9.85 4.31
N PRO A 113 -9.69 -10.46 3.53
CA PRO A 113 -9.86 -10.56 2.09
C PRO A 113 -10.90 -11.61 1.68
N ASN A 114 -11.57 -11.35 0.56
CA ASN A 114 -12.25 -12.40 -0.20
C ASN A 114 -11.19 -13.11 -1.06
N PRO A 115 -11.04 -14.44 -0.99
CA PRO A 115 -10.05 -15.16 -1.80
C PRO A 115 -10.58 -15.43 -3.21
N ASN A 116 -10.99 -14.41 -3.96
CA ASN A 116 -11.65 -14.56 -5.27
C ASN A 116 -10.72 -14.30 -6.48
N GLY A 117 -9.41 -14.24 -6.22
CA GLY A 117 -8.34 -14.07 -7.20
C GLY A 117 -7.12 -13.38 -6.60
N PRO A 118 -5.98 -13.32 -7.33
CA PRO A 118 -4.78 -12.59 -6.91
C PRO A 118 -5.04 -11.11 -6.62
N TRP A 119 -4.20 -10.52 -5.76
CA TRP A 119 -4.37 -9.13 -5.34
C TRP A 119 -3.84 -8.12 -6.35
N HIS A 120 -4.67 -7.10 -6.61
CA HIS A 120 -4.19 -5.83 -7.16
C HIS A 120 -3.55 -4.94 -6.10
N VAL A 121 -2.75 -3.93 -6.50
CA VAL A 121 -2.01 -3.05 -5.58
C VAL A 121 -2.89 -2.35 -4.54
N GLY A 122 -4.15 -2.04 -4.86
CA GLY A 122 -5.08 -1.48 -3.86
C GLY A 122 -5.30 -2.37 -2.62
N HIS A 123 -5.15 -3.69 -2.74
CA HIS A 123 -5.24 -4.60 -1.58
C HIS A 123 -4.06 -4.44 -0.63
N ALA A 124 -2.88 -4.05 -1.12
CA ALA A 124 -1.66 -3.90 -0.31
C ALA A 124 -1.83 -2.87 0.81
N ARG A 125 -2.76 -1.91 0.68
CA ARG A 125 -3.03 -0.92 1.74
C ARG A 125 -3.44 -1.56 3.06
N MET A 126 -4.24 -2.63 3.02
CA MET A 126 -4.76 -3.27 4.22
C MET A 126 -3.65 -3.92 5.06
N PRO A 127 -2.84 -4.86 4.54
CA PRO A 127 -1.71 -5.41 5.27
C PRO A 127 -0.61 -4.36 5.53
N ALA A 128 -0.38 -3.38 4.65
CA ALA A 128 0.58 -2.30 4.93
C ALA A 128 0.23 -1.54 6.21
N VAL A 129 -1.01 -1.06 6.32
CA VAL A 129 -1.46 -0.31 7.50
C VAL A 129 -1.51 -1.19 8.75
N ILE A 130 -2.07 -2.41 8.63
CA ILE A 130 -2.21 -3.32 9.77
C ILE A 130 -0.85 -3.82 10.25
N GLY A 131 0.05 -4.17 9.33
CA GLY A 131 1.40 -4.63 9.63
C GLY A 131 2.22 -3.55 10.32
N THR A 132 2.19 -2.31 9.83
CA THR A 132 2.86 -1.19 10.50
C THR A 132 2.30 -0.92 11.90
N TYR A 133 0.98 -1.00 12.10
CA TYR A 133 0.42 -0.88 13.44
C TYR A 133 0.73 -2.09 14.34
N LYS A 134 0.83 -3.29 13.78
CA LYS A 134 1.25 -4.49 14.52
C LYS A 134 2.64 -4.27 15.12
N GLU A 135 3.58 -3.80 14.31
CA GLU A 135 4.95 -3.49 14.75
C GLU A 135 4.98 -2.36 15.78
N ARG A 136 4.21 -1.28 15.55
CA ARG A 136 4.15 -0.13 16.45
C ARG A 136 3.62 -0.48 17.84
N TYR A 137 2.58 -1.30 17.92
CA TYR A 137 1.85 -1.58 19.16
C TYR A 137 2.14 -2.96 19.74
N ASP A 138 3.16 -3.68 19.24
CA ASP A 138 3.41 -5.11 19.55
C ASP A 138 2.11 -5.94 19.47
N GLY A 139 1.31 -5.64 18.44
CA GLY A 139 -0.05 -6.13 18.29
C GLY A 139 -0.13 -7.49 17.59
N GLU A 140 -1.36 -7.95 17.39
CA GLU A 140 -1.69 -9.16 16.66
C GLU A 140 -2.36 -8.84 15.33
N PHE A 141 -1.90 -9.50 14.26
CA PHE A 141 -2.43 -9.42 12.91
C PHE A 141 -3.05 -10.75 12.48
N ILE A 142 -4.37 -10.78 12.34
CA ILE A 142 -5.12 -11.91 11.80
C ILE A 142 -5.33 -11.75 10.29
N CYS A 143 -5.10 -12.80 9.49
CA CYS A 143 -5.61 -12.90 8.13
C CYS A 143 -6.84 -13.82 8.13
N ARG A 144 -8.03 -13.24 7.93
CA ARG A 144 -9.29 -13.99 7.86
C ARG A 144 -9.83 -13.99 6.43
N PHE A 145 -9.84 -15.14 5.78
CA PHE A 145 -10.50 -15.30 4.49
C PHE A 145 -12.02 -15.26 4.68
N ASP A 146 -12.65 -14.19 4.21
CA ASP A 146 -14.12 -14.02 4.20
C ASP A 146 -14.69 -14.73 2.96
N ASP A 147 -14.65 -16.06 2.97
CA ASP A 147 -15.00 -16.96 1.85
C ASP A 147 -16.46 -17.46 1.87
N THR A 148 -17.40 -16.67 2.40
CA THR A 148 -18.81 -17.08 2.60
C THR A 148 -19.75 -16.81 1.42
N ASP A 149 -19.21 -16.42 0.26
CA ASP A 149 -19.97 -16.16 -0.96
C ASP A 149 -19.51 -17.06 -2.12
N PRO A 150 -20.05 -18.29 -2.24
CA PRO A 150 -19.64 -19.24 -3.28
C PRO A 150 -20.10 -18.86 -4.71
N GLU A 151 -20.82 -17.75 -4.88
CA GLU A 151 -21.39 -17.34 -6.18
C GLU A 151 -20.84 -16.00 -6.69
N THR A 152 -21.07 -14.90 -5.98
CA THR A 152 -20.72 -13.55 -6.45
C THR A 152 -19.25 -13.21 -6.24
N LYS A 153 -18.71 -13.61 -5.09
CA LYS A 153 -17.27 -13.49 -4.75
C LYS A 153 -16.67 -14.88 -4.61
N ARG A 154 -17.03 -15.76 -5.57
CA ARG A 154 -16.68 -17.18 -5.55
C ARG A 154 -15.18 -17.35 -5.26
N PRO A 155 -14.83 -18.09 -4.21
CA PRO A 155 -13.44 -18.36 -3.89
C PRO A 155 -12.70 -19.05 -5.04
N ASP A 156 -11.45 -18.65 -5.20
CA ASP A 156 -10.45 -19.29 -6.02
C ASP A 156 -9.50 -20.00 -5.07
N LEU A 157 -9.31 -21.31 -5.25
CA LEU A 157 -8.50 -22.11 -4.32
C LEU A 157 -7.03 -21.67 -4.35
N ASP A 158 -6.55 -21.21 -5.50
CA ASP A 158 -5.18 -20.73 -5.67
C ASP A 158 -4.97 -19.35 -5.02
N ALA A 159 -6.05 -18.60 -4.77
CA ALA A 159 -5.98 -17.28 -4.17
C ALA A 159 -5.65 -17.31 -2.67
N TYR A 160 -5.92 -18.42 -1.96
CA TYR A 160 -5.61 -18.49 -0.53
C TYR A 160 -4.10 -18.39 -0.28
N ASP A 161 -3.32 -19.24 -0.93
CA ASP A 161 -1.87 -19.26 -0.77
C ASP A 161 -1.25 -18.01 -1.42
N ALA A 162 -1.73 -17.60 -2.60
CA ALA A 162 -1.28 -16.39 -3.26
C ALA A 162 -1.43 -15.12 -2.42
N ILE A 163 -2.54 -14.99 -1.68
CA ILE A 163 -2.76 -13.85 -0.80
C ILE A 163 -1.78 -13.87 0.38
N LEU A 164 -1.49 -15.05 0.95
CA LEU A 164 -0.49 -15.14 2.03
C LEU A 164 0.91 -14.81 1.52
N GLU A 165 1.27 -15.29 0.31
CA GLU A 165 2.53 -14.93 -0.36
C GLU A 165 2.61 -13.42 -0.68
N ASP A 166 1.49 -12.77 -0.99
CA ASP A 166 1.43 -11.33 -1.20
C ASP A 166 1.59 -10.55 0.12
N ILE A 167 1.04 -11.05 1.24
CA ILE A 167 1.27 -10.47 2.58
C ILE A 167 2.74 -10.63 2.99
N GLU A 168 3.33 -11.81 2.79
CA GLU A 168 4.74 -12.08 3.08
C GLU A 168 5.66 -11.17 2.25
N TYR A 169 5.34 -10.98 0.98
CA TYR A 169 6.09 -10.08 0.11
C TYR A 169 6.06 -8.62 0.53
N LEU A 170 4.96 -8.19 1.15
CA LEU A 170 4.86 -6.87 1.76
C LEU A 170 5.60 -6.78 3.11
N GLY A 171 6.31 -7.84 3.53
CA GLY A 171 7.13 -7.85 4.74
C GLY A 171 6.39 -8.28 6.00
N PHE A 172 5.17 -8.84 5.88
CA PHE A 172 4.36 -9.19 7.05
C PHE A 172 4.02 -10.68 7.11
N GLU A 173 3.82 -11.18 8.32
CA GLU A 173 3.29 -12.53 8.57
C GLU A 173 2.07 -12.42 9.52
N PRO A 174 0.90 -12.95 9.13
CA PRO A 174 -0.25 -13.03 10.02
C PRO A 174 0.01 -14.00 11.17
N ASP A 175 -0.30 -13.61 12.41
CA ASP A 175 -0.18 -14.47 13.60
C ASP A 175 -1.24 -15.58 13.62
N ARG A 176 -2.39 -15.33 12.99
CA ARG A 176 -3.46 -16.30 12.79
C ARG A 176 -4.02 -16.22 11.38
N VAL A 177 -4.21 -17.39 10.78
CA VAL A 177 -4.95 -17.55 9.53
C VAL A 177 -6.25 -18.28 9.80
N ILE A 178 -7.37 -17.68 9.41
CA ILE A 178 -8.72 -18.20 9.64
C ILE A 178 -9.48 -18.22 8.32
N ARG A 179 -10.29 -19.24 8.10
CA ARG A 179 -11.25 -19.28 6.99
C ARG A 179 -12.66 -19.20 7.54
N ALA A 180 -13.47 -18.30 7.01
CA ALA A 180 -14.82 -18.11 7.51
C ALA A 180 -15.69 -19.35 7.26
N SER A 181 -15.49 -20.06 6.14
CA SER A 181 -16.22 -21.29 5.80
C SER A 181 -15.94 -22.46 6.75
N ASP A 182 -14.80 -22.48 7.45
CA ASP A 182 -14.51 -23.50 8.49
C ASP A 182 -15.36 -23.31 9.77
N ARG A 183 -16.10 -22.20 9.86
CA ARG A 183 -16.75 -21.74 11.08
C ARG A 183 -18.28 -21.60 10.93
N LEU A 184 -18.86 -22.18 9.89
CA LEU A 184 -20.32 -22.09 9.64
C LEU A 184 -21.16 -22.53 10.85
N GLU A 185 -20.80 -23.62 11.51
CA GLU A 185 -21.49 -24.07 12.73
C GLU A 185 -21.46 -23.00 13.84
N THR A 186 -20.33 -22.28 13.98
CA THR A 186 -20.25 -21.17 14.94
C THR A 186 -21.25 -20.08 14.60
N TYR A 187 -21.43 -19.72 13.33
CA TYR A 187 -22.41 -18.70 12.95
C TYR A 187 -23.84 -19.19 13.12
N TYR A 188 -24.12 -20.47 12.85
CA TYR A 188 -25.45 -21.06 13.08
C TYR A 188 -25.82 -21.04 14.56
N ASP A 189 -24.88 -21.35 15.46
CA ASP A 189 -25.11 -21.28 16.90
C ASP A 189 -25.44 -19.86 17.36
N HIS A 190 -24.68 -18.85 16.93
CA HIS A 190 -24.97 -17.45 17.25
C HIS A 190 -26.29 -16.98 16.61
N ALA A 191 -26.65 -17.47 15.42
CA ALA A 191 -27.94 -17.17 14.82
C ALA A 191 -29.09 -17.75 15.65
N ARG A 192 -28.95 -18.97 16.19
CA ARG A 192 -29.93 -19.58 17.10
C ARG A 192 -30.06 -18.79 18.39
N GLU A 193 -28.94 -18.35 18.98
CA GLU A 193 -28.96 -17.50 20.17
C GLU A 193 -29.64 -16.15 19.91
N LEU A 194 -29.37 -15.54 18.75
CA LEU A 194 -30.01 -14.29 18.35
C LEU A 194 -31.52 -14.46 18.13
N ILE A 195 -31.96 -15.58 17.56
CA ILE A 195 -33.39 -15.94 17.44
C ILE A 195 -34.02 -16.07 18.83
N ASP A 196 -33.35 -16.75 19.76
CA ASP A 196 -33.83 -16.95 21.14
C ASP A 196 -33.92 -15.62 21.91
N ALA A 197 -33.04 -14.65 21.62
CA ALA A 197 -33.10 -13.29 22.12
C ALA A 197 -34.18 -12.42 21.44
N GLY A 198 -34.90 -12.95 20.45
CA GLY A 198 -35.90 -12.22 19.65
C GLY A 198 -35.28 -11.23 18.65
N GLY A 199 -33.97 -11.32 18.43
CA GLY A 199 -33.19 -10.42 17.57
C GLY A 199 -33.09 -10.86 16.12
N ALA A 200 -33.73 -11.96 15.72
CA ALA A 200 -33.80 -12.38 14.33
C ALA A 200 -35.14 -13.03 13.98
N TYR A 201 -35.48 -13.03 12.69
CA TYR A 201 -36.66 -13.71 12.16
C TYR A 201 -36.45 -14.17 10.72
N THR A 202 -37.12 -15.24 10.34
CA THR A 202 -37.13 -15.84 9.00
C THR A 202 -38.17 -15.16 8.10
N CYS A 203 -37.77 -14.84 6.88
CA CYS A 203 -38.58 -14.07 5.94
C CYS A 203 -38.57 -14.71 4.55
N SER A 204 -39.76 -14.99 4.01
CA SER A 204 -39.98 -15.51 2.66
C SER A 204 -40.56 -14.47 1.70
N CYS A 205 -40.48 -13.17 2.04
CA CYS A 205 -40.82 -12.11 1.09
C CYS A 205 -39.80 -12.12 -0.05
N SER A 206 -40.26 -11.77 -1.27
CA SER A 206 -39.32 -11.46 -2.35
C SER A 206 -38.45 -10.26 -1.97
N GLY A 207 -37.28 -10.14 -2.61
CA GLY A 207 -36.38 -8.99 -2.39
C GLY A 207 -37.06 -7.66 -2.66
N ASP A 208 -37.84 -7.57 -3.74
CA ASP A 208 -38.58 -6.36 -4.13
C ASP A 208 -39.68 -6.01 -3.14
N ASP A 209 -40.50 -6.99 -2.74
CA ASP A 209 -41.60 -6.76 -1.78
C ASP A 209 -41.06 -6.30 -0.43
N PHE A 210 -40.01 -6.97 0.07
CA PHE A 210 -39.37 -6.56 1.31
C PHE A 210 -38.75 -5.17 1.17
N SER A 211 -38.10 -4.87 0.05
CA SER A 211 -37.51 -3.55 -0.16
C SER A 211 -38.57 -2.44 -0.17
N ALA A 212 -39.75 -2.68 -0.76
CA ALA A 212 -40.85 -1.72 -0.74
C ALA A 212 -41.32 -1.42 0.69
N LEU A 213 -41.66 -2.47 1.46
CA LEU A 213 -42.06 -2.36 2.87
C LEU A 213 -41.00 -1.66 3.71
N LYS A 214 -39.74 -2.11 3.58
CA LYS A 214 -38.60 -1.55 4.29
C LYS A 214 -38.42 -0.07 3.98
N ASN A 215 -38.58 0.37 2.73
CA ASN A 215 -38.42 1.78 2.35
C ASN A 215 -39.53 2.67 2.94
N ASP A 216 -40.74 2.13 3.09
CA ASP A 216 -41.88 2.80 3.72
C ASP A 216 -41.83 2.76 5.27
N GLY A 217 -40.85 2.06 5.85
CA GLY A 217 -40.72 1.88 7.29
C GLY A 217 -41.73 0.87 7.87
N GLU A 218 -42.29 0.02 7.01
CA GLU A 218 -43.29 -0.97 7.38
C GLU A 218 -42.64 -2.33 7.64
N ALA A 219 -43.04 -2.97 8.74
CA ALA A 219 -42.60 -4.32 9.09
C ALA A 219 -43.19 -5.34 8.10
N CYS A 220 -42.38 -6.33 7.70
CA CYS A 220 -42.91 -7.41 6.88
C CYS A 220 -43.85 -8.32 7.71
N PRO A 221 -44.80 -9.03 7.06
CA PRO A 221 -45.76 -9.88 7.76
C PRO A 221 -45.12 -11.01 8.59
N HIS A 222 -43.88 -11.38 8.28
CA HIS A 222 -43.13 -12.45 8.97
C HIS A 222 -42.40 -11.95 10.23
N ARG A 223 -42.31 -10.63 10.45
CA ARG A 223 -41.50 -10.04 11.53
C ARG A 223 -41.97 -10.45 12.91
N GLU A 224 -43.27 -10.68 13.11
CA GLU A 224 -43.86 -11.04 14.41
C GLU A 224 -44.15 -12.54 14.54
N LYS A 225 -43.45 -13.40 13.78
CA LYS A 225 -43.43 -14.84 14.03
C LYS A 225 -42.93 -15.13 15.45
N ASP A 226 -43.49 -16.17 16.08
CA ASP A 226 -42.98 -16.64 17.36
C ASP A 226 -41.61 -17.32 17.20
N ALA A 227 -40.83 -17.35 18.28
CA ALA A 227 -39.45 -17.84 18.26
C ALA A 227 -39.34 -19.35 17.95
N GLU A 228 -40.36 -20.16 18.28
CA GLU A 228 -40.37 -21.59 17.97
C GLU A 228 -40.46 -21.80 16.46
N THR A 229 -41.41 -21.13 15.81
CA THR A 229 -41.53 -21.14 14.34
C THR A 229 -40.24 -20.68 13.65
N VAL A 230 -39.64 -19.57 14.11
CA VAL A 230 -38.38 -19.06 13.52
C VAL A 230 -37.24 -20.07 13.68
N ARG A 231 -37.13 -20.73 14.85
CA ARG A 231 -36.09 -21.73 15.11
C ARG A 231 -36.23 -22.95 14.21
N ASP A 232 -37.45 -23.44 14.04
CA ASP A 232 -37.72 -24.59 13.17
C ASP A 232 -37.42 -24.25 11.70
N GLU A 233 -37.86 -23.09 11.21
CA GLU A 233 -37.59 -22.64 9.85
C GLU A 233 -36.08 -22.39 9.61
N PHE A 234 -35.37 -21.80 10.57
CA PHE A 234 -33.91 -21.62 10.44
C PHE A 234 -33.16 -22.96 10.47
N SER A 235 -33.61 -23.92 11.27
CA SER A 235 -33.03 -25.28 11.25
C SER A 235 -33.22 -25.93 9.89
N ALA A 236 -34.42 -25.82 9.30
CA ALA A 236 -34.69 -26.28 7.94
C ALA A 236 -33.89 -25.52 6.86
N MET A 237 -33.55 -24.24 7.07
CA MET A 237 -32.60 -23.52 6.22
C MET A 237 -31.21 -24.14 6.29
N VAL A 238 -30.69 -24.40 7.49
CA VAL A 238 -29.38 -25.05 7.70
C VAL A 238 -29.34 -26.45 7.07
N ASP A 239 -30.43 -27.22 7.20
CA ASP A 239 -30.58 -28.55 6.59
C ASP A 239 -30.79 -28.50 5.05
N GLY A 240 -30.89 -27.30 4.46
CA GLY A 240 -31.01 -27.11 3.02
C GLY A 240 -32.40 -27.42 2.44
N GLU A 241 -33.46 -27.34 3.24
CA GLU A 241 -34.82 -27.69 2.80
C GLU A 241 -35.48 -26.62 1.92
N TYR A 242 -34.88 -25.43 1.80
CA TYR A 242 -35.37 -24.32 0.98
C TYR A 242 -34.54 -24.13 -0.29
N ASP A 243 -35.19 -23.67 -1.36
CA ASP A 243 -34.54 -23.25 -2.61
C ASP A 243 -33.78 -21.92 -2.42
N ALA A 244 -32.76 -21.66 -3.26
CA ALA A 244 -32.07 -20.38 -3.30
C ALA A 244 -33.06 -19.20 -3.45
N GLY A 245 -32.90 -18.17 -2.60
CA GLY A 245 -33.79 -17.01 -2.54
C GLY A 245 -35.19 -17.27 -1.95
N GLY A 246 -35.54 -18.51 -1.58
CA GLY A 246 -36.86 -18.86 -1.03
C GLY A 246 -37.08 -18.43 0.42
N MET A 247 -36.01 -18.33 1.21
CA MET A 247 -36.04 -17.91 2.62
C MET A 247 -34.73 -17.21 3.00
N VAL A 248 -34.82 -16.20 3.86
CA VAL A 248 -33.66 -15.54 4.49
C VAL A 248 -33.87 -15.39 5.99
N LEU A 249 -32.78 -15.37 6.76
CA LEU A 249 -32.81 -14.91 8.15
C LEU A 249 -32.48 -13.42 8.18
N ARG A 250 -33.25 -12.61 8.90
CA ARG A 250 -33.03 -11.17 9.06
C ARG A 250 -32.73 -10.84 10.51
N VAL A 251 -31.79 -9.94 10.74
CA VAL A 251 -31.61 -9.33 12.07
C VAL A 251 -32.74 -8.35 12.29
N ARG A 252 -33.45 -8.47 13.42
CA ARG A 252 -34.48 -7.51 13.83
C ARG A 252 -33.77 -6.25 14.31
N THR A 253 -34.12 -5.13 13.70
CA THR A 253 -33.57 -3.81 14.02
C THR A 253 -34.71 -2.80 14.18
N ASP A 254 -34.38 -1.51 14.15
CA ASP A 254 -35.38 -0.45 14.00
C ASP A 254 -35.86 -0.36 12.54
N ILE A 255 -37.10 -0.78 12.29
CA ILE A 255 -37.72 -0.75 10.96
C ILE A 255 -37.98 0.68 10.47
N GLU A 256 -38.05 1.67 11.38
CA GLU A 256 -38.23 3.08 11.07
C GLU A 256 -36.89 3.83 10.97
N HIS A 257 -35.75 3.12 11.10
CA HIS A 257 -34.42 3.72 11.15
C HIS A 257 -34.17 4.66 9.96
N LYS A 258 -33.58 5.84 10.17
CA LYS A 258 -33.43 6.85 9.11
C LYS A 258 -32.61 6.38 7.90
N ASN A 259 -31.60 5.53 8.14
CA ASN A 259 -30.85 4.84 7.08
C ASN A 259 -31.56 3.52 6.72
N PRO A 260 -32.12 3.38 5.51
CA PRO A 260 -32.80 2.16 5.08
C PRO A 260 -31.89 0.93 4.96
N ALA A 261 -30.57 1.11 4.85
CA ALA A 261 -29.62 -0.02 4.81
C ALA A 261 -29.52 -0.75 6.16
N LEU A 262 -29.91 -0.10 7.27
CA LEU A 262 -29.86 -0.68 8.61
C LEU A 262 -31.16 -1.37 9.02
N ARG A 263 -32.24 -1.18 8.25
CA ARG A 263 -33.56 -1.76 8.52
C ARG A 263 -33.57 -3.24 8.14
N ASP A 264 -33.76 -4.08 9.13
CA ASP A 264 -33.99 -5.52 9.08
C ASP A 264 -33.19 -6.23 7.99
N TRP A 265 -31.87 -6.06 8.07
CA TRP A 265 -30.91 -6.56 7.09
C TRP A 265 -30.75 -8.09 7.18
N VAL A 266 -30.29 -8.70 6.09
CA VAL A 266 -30.20 -10.17 5.96
C VAL A 266 -28.96 -10.67 6.68
N ALA A 267 -29.14 -11.61 7.62
CA ALA A 267 -28.08 -12.34 8.30
C ALA A 267 -27.64 -13.58 7.52
N PHE A 268 -28.58 -14.35 6.96
CA PHE A 268 -28.32 -15.57 6.20
C PHE A 268 -29.18 -15.67 4.95
N ARG A 269 -28.63 -16.29 3.90
CA ARG A 269 -29.29 -16.56 2.63
C ARG A 269 -29.05 -17.99 2.15
N MET A 270 -29.95 -18.49 1.32
CA MET A 270 -29.80 -19.77 0.63
C MET A 270 -29.05 -19.58 -0.69
N ILE A 271 -28.00 -20.37 -0.94
CA ILE A 271 -27.25 -20.44 -2.20
C ILE A 271 -27.14 -21.91 -2.62
N ASP A 272 -27.41 -22.19 -3.90
CA ASP A 272 -27.33 -23.55 -4.46
C ASP A 272 -25.98 -23.87 -5.09
N THR A 273 -25.21 -22.84 -5.45
CA THR A 273 -23.86 -22.99 -5.99
C THR A 273 -22.94 -23.56 -4.90
N PRO A 274 -22.37 -24.77 -5.10
CA PRO A 274 -21.49 -25.37 -4.10
C PRO A 274 -20.22 -24.55 -3.89
N HIS A 275 -19.74 -24.53 -2.65
CA HIS A 275 -18.46 -23.91 -2.32
C HIS A 275 -17.30 -24.65 -3.00
N PRO A 276 -16.28 -23.94 -3.50
CA PRO A 276 -15.12 -24.57 -4.15
C PRO A 276 -14.31 -25.49 -3.24
N ARG A 277 -14.24 -25.18 -1.94
CA ARG A 277 -13.61 -26.05 -0.93
C ARG A 277 -14.51 -27.23 -0.59
N GLU A 278 -13.95 -28.44 -0.60
CA GLU A 278 -14.67 -29.68 -0.33
C GLU A 278 -15.30 -29.70 1.06
N GLU A 279 -14.62 -29.18 2.09
CA GLU A 279 -15.13 -29.18 3.47
C GLU A 279 -16.38 -28.31 3.64
N ALA A 280 -16.62 -27.39 2.71
CA ALA A 280 -17.74 -26.47 2.77
C ALA A 280 -18.74 -26.64 1.61
N ALA A 281 -18.52 -27.62 0.71
CA ALA A 281 -19.27 -27.78 -0.53
C ALA A 281 -20.75 -28.12 -0.31
N ASP A 282 -21.07 -28.82 0.79
CA ASP A 282 -22.42 -29.28 1.12
C ASP A 282 -23.30 -28.19 1.78
N TYR A 283 -22.71 -27.08 2.22
CA TYR A 283 -23.46 -26.00 2.86
C TYR A 283 -24.24 -25.16 1.84
N ARG A 284 -25.50 -24.89 2.16
CA ARG A 284 -26.41 -24.05 1.33
C ARG A 284 -26.92 -22.82 2.06
N CYS A 285 -26.86 -22.78 3.39
CA CYS A 285 -27.26 -21.62 4.20
C CYS A 285 -26.03 -20.80 4.58
N TRP A 286 -25.80 -19.68 3.90
CA TRP A 286 -24.59 -18.88 4.03
C TRP A 286 -24.85 -17.58 4.80
N PRO A 287 -23.99 -17.21 5.77
CA PRO A 287 -24.07 -15.93 6.44
C PRO A 287 -23.68 -14.80 5.48
N MET A 288 -24.30 -13.64 5.67
CA MET A 288 -23.88 -12.39 5.04
C MET A 288 -22.66 -11.83 5.78
N LEU A 289 -21.83 -11.08 5.04
CA LEU A 289 -20.59 -10.47 5.54
C LEU A 289 -20.75 -9.80 6.91
N ASP A 290 -21.80 -8.97 7.08
CA ASP A 290 -21.97 -8.24 8.33
C ASP A 290 -22.16 -9.17 9.53
N PHE A 291 -22.96 -10.24 9.39
CA PHE A 291 -23.18 -11.20 10.47
C PHE A 291 -21.93 -12.00 10.79
N GLN A 292 -21.32 -12.61 9.77
CA GLN A 292 -20.11 -13.44 9.94
C GLN A 292 -18.95 -12.62 10.51
N SER A 293 -18.62 -11.49 9.87
CA SER A 293 -17.50 -10.64 10.26
C SER A 293 -17.70 -10.06 11.67
N GLY A 294 -18.94 -9.72 12.05
CA GLY A 294 -19.26 -9.24 13.39
C GLY A 294 -19.04 -10.30 14.47
N VAL A 295 -19.49 -11.53 14.25
CA VAL A 295 -19.28 -12.66 15.17
C VAL A 295 -17.79 -13.00 15.28
N ASP A 296 -17.08 -13.06 14.15
CA ASP A 296 -15.65 -13.39 14.16
C ASP A 296 -14.80 -12.32 14.82
N ASP A 297 -15.05 -11.03 14.55
CA ASP A 297 -14.29 -9.94 15.18
C ASP A 297 -14.41 -10.03 16.72
N HIS A 298 -15.59 -10.33 17.26
CA HIS A 298 -15.78 -10.54 18.71
C HIS A 298 -15.03 -11.79 19.21
N LEU A 299 -15.25 -12.95 18.57
CA LEU A 299 -14.70 -14.22 19.05
C LEU A 299 -13.17 -14.33 18.90
N THR A 300 -12.60 -13.58 17.96
CA THR A 300 -11.16 -13.55 17.74
C THR A 300 -10.45 -12.46 18.55
N GLY A 301 -11.22 -11.60 19.23
CA GLY A 301 -10.70 -10.54 20.10
C GLY A 301 -10.26 -9.29 19.36
N VAL A 302 -10.73 -9.06 18.13
CA VAL A 302 -10.40 -7.85 17.36
C VAL A 302 -10.78 -6.61 18.16
N THR A 303 -9.80 -5.71 18.33
CA THR A 303 -9.95 -4.46 19.09
C THR A 303 -10.08 -3.25 18.15
N HIS A 304 -9.46 -3.34 16.97
CA HIS A 304 -9.40 -2.27 15.98
C HIS A 304 -9.73 -2.82 14.59
N ILE A 305 -10.75 -2.25 13.96
CA ILE A 305 -11.16 -2.53 12.60
C ILE A 305 -10.70 -1.38 11.71
N ILE A 306 -9.73 -1.65 10.84
CA ILE A 306 -9.20 -0.67 9.90
C ILE A 306 -9.54 -1.12 8.47
N ARG A 307 -10.27 -0.30 7.71
CA ARG A 307 -10.80 -0.67 6.38
C ARG A 307 -11.20 0.52 5.51
N GLY A 308 -11.61 0.26 4.28
CA GLY A 308 -12.17 1.27 3.37
C GLY A 308 -13.50 1.88 3.85
N ILE A 309 -13.73 3.14 3.47
CA ILE A 309 -14.92 3.95 3.81
C ILE A 309 -16.23 3.41 3.23
N ASP A 310 -16.16 2.54 2.22
CA ASP A 310 -17.29 1.82 1.63
C ASP A 310 -18.01 0.92 2.65
N LEU A 311 -17.29 0.41 3.65
CA LEU A 311 -17.82 -0.47 4.69
C LEU A 311 -18.29 0.27 5.96
N GLN A 312 -18.42 1.60 5.92
CA GLN A 312 -18.85 2.39 7.09
C GLN A 312 -20.21 1.96 7.66
N ASP A 313 -21.16 1.57 6.81
CA ASP A 313 -22.48 1.13 7.24
C ASP A 313 -22.45 -0.29 7.82
N SER A 314 -21.43 -1.10 7.51
CA SER A 314 -21.26 -2.44 8.08
C SER A 314 -21.06 -2.37 9.60
N ALA A 315 -20.29 -1.40 10.09
CA ALA A 315 -20.13 -1.18 11.54
C ALA A 315 -21.48 -0.89 12.21
N LYS A 316 -22.33 -0.09 11.56
CA LYS A 316 -23.66 0.25 12.09
C LYS A 316 -24.60 -0.96 12.08
N ARG A 317 -24.53 -1.82 11.06
CA ARG A 317 -25.30 -3.09 11.02
C ARG A 317 -24.86 -4.04 12.11
N GLN A 318 -23.55 -4.25 12.25
CA GLN A 318 -22.97 -5.16 13.23
C GLN A 318 -23.27 -4.76 14.67
N ARG A 319 -23.31 -3.45 14.99
CA ARG A 319 -23.67 -2.97 16.33
C ARG A 319 -25.03 -3.49 16.83
N PHE A 320 -26.02 -3.70 15.95
CA PHE A 320 -27.29 -4.32 16.38
C PHE A 320 -27.08 -5.73 16.94
N VAL A 321 -26.24 -6.54 16.29
CA VAL A 321 -25.92 -7.90 16.77
C VAL A 321 -25.17 -7.84 18.10
N TYR A 322 -24.22 -6.92 18.23
CA TYR A 322 -23.47 -6.70 19.47
C TYR A 322 -24.39 -6.26 20.62
N ASP A 323 -25.34 -5.36 20.37
CA ASP A 323 -26.31 -4.90 21.36
C ASP A 323 -27.18 -6.06 21.89
N TYR A 324 -27.58 -7.00 21.03
CA TYR A 324 -28.34 -8.19 21.45
C TYR A 324 -27.53 -9.10 22.37
N PHE A 325 -26.22 -9.24 22.12
CA PHE A 325 -25.34 -10.08 22.93
C PHE A 325 -24.68 -9.34 24.11
N GLY A 326 -24.85 -8.02 24.20
CA GLY A 326 -24.16 -7.19 25.19
C GLY A 326 -22.65 -7.13 24.99
N TRP A 327 -22.19 -7.22 23.74
CA TRP A 327 -20.79 -7.15 23.38
C TRP A 327 -20.33 -5.71 23.16
N GLU A 328 -19.06 -5.44 23.47
CA GLU A 328 -18.42 -4.18 23.13
C GLU A 328 -17.92 -4.22 21.68
N TYR A 329 -18.27 -3.21 20.90
CA TYR A 329 -17.90 -3.16 19.49
C TYR A 329 -16.51 -2.55 19.31
N PRO A 330 -15.63 -3.11 18.45
CA PRO A 330 -14.26 -2.63 18.27
C PRO A 330 -14.18 -1.17 17.83
N GLU A 331 -13.03 -0.54 18.06
CA GLU A 331 -12.71 0.77 17.48
C GLU A 331 -12.64 0.66 15.95
N VAL A 332 -13.14 1.66 15.23
CA VAL A 332 -13.20 1.61 13.76
C VAL A 332 -12.54 2.83 13.15
N LEU A 333 -11.57 2.57 12.29
CA LEU A 333 -10.92 3.57 11.46
C LEU A 333 -11.21 3.28 9.99
N HIS A 334 -11.42 4.35 9.23
CA HIS A 334 -11.69 4.25 7.79
C HIS A 334 -10.64 5.00 7.00
N TRP A 335 -10.35 4.50 5.80
CA TRP A 335 -9.58 5.22 4.78
C TRP A 335 -10.40 5.37 3.49
N GLY A 336 -10.10 6.39 2.68
CA GLY A 336 -10.69 6.58 1.36
C GLY A 336 -10.12 5.63 0.31
N HIS A 337 -10.75 5.58 -0.86
CA HIS A 337 -10.36 4.62 -1.88
C HIS A 337 -8.98 4.95 -2.45
N VAL A 338 -8.20 3.93 -2.79
CA VAL A 338 -6.92 4.10 -3.49
C VAL A 338 -7.17 4.04 -4.99
N GLN A 339 -6.72 5.06 -5.70
CA GLN A 339 -6.72 5.11 -7.17
C GLN A 339 -5.27 5.10 -7.67
N VAL A 340 -5.06 4.54 -8.86
CA VAL A 340 -3.75 4.50 -9.52
C VAL A 340 -3.99 4.90 -10.98
N ASP A 341 -3.57 6.11 -11.34
CA ASP A 341 -3.82 6.69 -12.67
C ASP A 341 -2.81 6.24 -13.73
N GLU A 342 -1.65 5.70 -13.32
CA GLU A 342 -0.58 5.23 -14.22
C GLU A 342 -1.01 4.03 -15.09
N TYR A 343 -2.13 3.39 -14.74
CA TYR A 343 -2.61 2.18 -15.39
C TYR A 343 -3.93 2.42 -16.12
N ASP A 344 -4.02 1.96 -17.36
CA ASP A 344 -5.29 1.92 -18.12
C ASP A 344 -6.28 0.85 -17.57
N VAL A 345 -5.76 -0.12 -16.81
CA VAL A 345 -6.52 -1.22 -16.22
C VAL A 345 -7.01 -0.84 -14.82
N LYS A 346 -8.30 -1.01 -14.58
CA LYS A 346 -8.92 -0.72 -13.26
C LYS A 346 -8.45 -1.70 -12.18
N LEU A 347 -8.29 -1.19 -10.96
CA LEU A 347 -8.06 -1.97 -9.73
C LEU A 347 -9.31 -2.79 -9.37
N SER A 348 -9.52 -3.90 -10.07
CA SER A 348 -10.68 -4.78 -9.92
C SER A 348 -10.30 -6.19 -10.33
N THR A 349 -10.35 -7.13 -9.39
CA THR A 349 -10.01 -8.54 -9.63
C THR A 349 -10.85 -9.14 -10.77
N SER A 350 -12.15 -8.85 -10.83
CA SER A 350 -13.00 -9.36 -11.91
C SER A 350 -12.67 -8.74 -13.27
N THR A 351 -12.28 -7.46 -13.30
CA THR A 351 -11.89 -6.78 -14.56
C THR A 351 -10.56 -7.30 -15.08
N ILE A 352 -9.56 -7.48 -14.22
CA ILE A 352 -8.26 -8.04 -14.60
C ILE A 352 -8.44 -9.47 -15.09
N LYS A 353 -9.25 -10.28 -14.40
CA LYS A 353 -9.57 -11.65 -14.82
C LYS A 353 -10.21 -11.70 -16.22
N GLU A 354 -11.18 -10.82 -16.48
CA GLU A 354 -11.84 -10.72 -17.80
C GLU A 354 -10.83 -10.40 -18.90
N LEU A 355 -9.93 -9.43 -18.68
CA LEU A 355 -8.89 -9.05 -19.65
C LEU A 355 -7.88 -10.19 -19.92
N ILE A 356 -7.58 -11.02 -18.92
CA ILE A 356 -6.77 -12.22 -19.11
C ILE A 356 -7.54 -13.26 -19.94
N GLU A 357 -8.82 -13.48 -19.63
CA GLU A 357 -9.68 -14.43 -20.36
C GLU A 357 -9.91 -14.01 -21.83
N THR A 358 -9.95 -12.71 -22.13
CA THR A 358 -10.04 -12.18 -23.50
C THR A 358 -8.69 -12.14 -24.23
N GLY A 359 -7.58 -12.40 -23.53
CA GLY A 359 -6.22 -12.36 -24.07
C GLY A 359 -5.66 -10.94 -24.25
N GLU A 360 -6.28 -9.93 -23.66
CA GLU A 360 -5.77 -8.55 -23.64
C GLU A 360 -4.58 -8.42 -22.66
N LEU A 361 -4.61 -9.20 -21.58
CA LEU A 361 -3.48 -9.40 -20.65
C LEU A 361 -2.98 -10.84 -20.75
N THR A 362 -1.67 -11.02 -20.62
CA THR A 362 -0.99 -12.32 -20.72
C THR A 362 -1.15 -13.16 -19.45
N GLY A 363 -1.34 -12.51 -18.32
CA GLY A 363 -1.51 -13.14 -17.01
C GLY A 363 -1.70 -12.12 -15.90
N TRP A 364 -1.75 -12.62 -14.66
CA TRP A 364 -1.85 -11.77 -13.48
C TRP A 364 -0.57 -10.99 -13.19
N ASP A 365 0.55 -11.40 -13.77
CA ASP A 365 1.89 -10.82 -13.65
C ASP A 365 2.30 -10.03 -14.90
N ASP A 366 1.37 -9.81 -15.83
CA ASP A 366 1.54 -8.91 -16.97
C ASP A 366 1.92 -7.49 -16.46
N PRO A 367 2.94 -6.82 -17.01
CA PRO A 367 3.39 -5.52 -16.53
C PRO A 367 2.27 -4.46 -16.56
N ARG A 368 1.30 -4.60 -17.49
CA ARG A 368 0.14 -3.70 -17.66
C ARG A 368 -0.97 -3.98 -16.66
N ALA A 369 -0.90 -5.08 -15.91
CA ALA A 369 -1.82 -5.36 -14.82
C ALA A 369 -1.32 -4.68 -13.53
N PRO A 370 -2.15 -3.90 -12.82
CA PRO A 370 -1.75 -3.25 -11.57
C PRO A 370 -1.83 -4.23 -10.38
N THR A 371 -1.12 -5.35 -10.48
CA THR A 371 -1.13 -6.45 -9.50
C THR A 371 0.12 -6.49 -8.65
N ILE A 372 0.01 -7.05 -7.44
CA ILE A 372 1.20 -7.27 -6.61
C ILE A 372 2.19 -8.21 -7.32
N ARG A 373 1.67 -9.22 -8.03
CA ARG A 373 2.46 -10.12 -8.87
C ARG A 373 3.22 -9.38 -10.00
N SER A 374 2.57 -8.45 -10.68
CA SER A 374 3.21 -7.62 -11.72
C SER A 374 4.27 -6.71 -11.12
N MET A 375 3.98 -6.04 -9.99
CA MET A 375 4.97 -5.24 -9.28
C MET A 375 6.20 -6.07 -8.90
N ARG A 376 5.99 -7.27 -8.34
CA ARG A 376 7.07 -8.22 -8.01
C ARG A 376 7.87 -8.64 -9.24
N ARG A 377 7.20 -9.05 -10.32
CA ARG A 377 7.87 -9.48 -11.57
C ARG A 377 8.67 -8.34 -12.23
N ARG A 378 8.23 -7.09 -12.04
CA ARG A 378 8.97 -5.89 -12.46
C ARG A 378 10.17 -5.54 -11.57
N GLY A 379 10.34 -6.16 -10.40
CA GLY A 379 11.41 -5.84 -9.45
C GLY A 379 11.08 -4.71 -8.47
N ILE A 380 9.80 -4.35 -8.30
CA ILE A 380 9.36 -3.35 -7.32
C ILE A 380 9.16 -4.02 -5.97
N GLN A 381 10.07 -3.79 -5.04
CA GLN A 381 10.11 -4.35 -3.69
C GLN A 381 8.81 -4.09 -2.92
N GLY A 382 8.35 -5.09 -2.15
CA GLY A 382 7.14 -4.97 -1.36
C GLY A 382 7.20 -3.84 -0.34
N GLN A 383 8.37 -3.59 0.26
CA GLN A 383 8.58 -2.46 1.18
C GLN A 383 8.29 -1.10 0.51
N ALA A 384 8.64 -0.91 -0.76
CA ALA A 384 8.34 0.34 -1.48
C ALA A 384 6.82 0.60 -1.56
N LEU A 385 6.02 -0.46 -1.72
CA LEU A 385 4.56 -0.41 -1.70
C LEU A 385 4.06 -0.09 -0.29
N VAL A 386 4.62 -0.70 0.76
CA VAL A 386 4.24 -0.45 2.16
C VAL A 386 4.50 1.01 2.53
N ASP A 387 5.69 1.53 2.26
CA ASP A 387 6.08 2.90 2.57
C ASP A 387 5.16 3.90 1.84
N SER A 388 4.84 3.61 0.57
CA SER A 388 3.92 4.45 -0.20
C SER A 388 2.48 4.39 0.32
N MET A 389 2.00 3.21 0.72
CA MET A 389 0.62 3.03 1.21
C MET A 389 0.40 3.63 2.59
N THR A 390 1.38 3.54 3.47
CA THR A 390 1.32 4.15 4.80
C THR A 390 1.38 5.66 4.71
N ALA A 391 2.19 6.22 3.80
CA ALA A 391 2.29 7.66 3.54
C ALA A 391 0.98 8.31 3.07
N LEU A 392 0.03 7.53 2.54
CA LEU A 392 -1.32 8.04 2.23
C LEU A 392 -2.13 8.41 3.49
N GLY A 393 -1.68 7.99 4.67
CA GLY A 393 -2.33 8.24 5.95
C GLY A 393 -3.72 7.60 6.06
N MET A 394 -4.51 8.12 7.01
CA MET A 394 -5.84 7.63 7.37
C MET A 394 -6.98 8.57 6.95
N SER A 395 -6.76 9.40 5.94
CA SER A 395 -7.82 10.25 5.38
C SER A 395 -8.96 9.39 4.82
N THR A 396 -10.21 9.79 5.08
CA THR A 396 -11.41 9.14 4.52
C THR A 396 -11.75 9.61 3.11
N SER A 397 -11.07 10.66 2.61
CA SER A 397 -11.19 11.10 1.22
C SER A 397 -10.42 10.14 0.32
N ASP A 398 -10.89 9.97 -0.92
CA ASP A 398 -10.17 9.21 -1.93
C ASP A 398 -8.77 9.78 -2.14
N VAL A 399 -7.81 8.90 -2.37
CA VAL A 399 -6.40 9.21 -2.49
C VAL A 399 -5.81 8.56 -3.74
N ASP A 400 -4.97 9.31 -4.43
CA ASP A 400 -4.24 8.84 -5.58
C ASP A 400 -2.87 8.33 -5.12
N LEU A 401 -2.61 7.04 -5.34
CA LEU A 401 -1.29 6.47 -5.17
C LEU A 401 -0.45 6.87 -6.38
N ALA A 402 0.40 7.87 -6.19
CA ALA A 402 1.37 8.28 -7.19
C ALA A 402 2.42 7.18 -7.37
N MET A 403 2.48 6.55 -8.55
CA MET A 403 3.50 5.54 -8.85
C MET A 403 4.92 6.12 -8.79
N SER A 404 5.09 7.42 -9.02
CA SER A 404 6.37 8.11 -8.81
C SER A 404 6.89 8.00 -7.37
N SER A 405 6.01 7.98 -6.36
CA SER A 405 6.39 7.76 -4.97
C SER A 405 6.83 6.30 -4.75
N VAL A 406 6.09 5.34 -5.31
CA VAL A 406 6.46 3.91 -5.26
C VAL A 406 7.83 3.70 -5.91
N TYR A 407 8.06 4.33 -7.06
CA TYR A 407 9.33 4.22 -7.80
C TYR A 407 10.49 4.92 -7.08
N ALA A 408 10.23 6.05 -6.40
CA ALA A 408 11.24 6.70 -5.57
C ALA A 408 11.65 5.80 -4.40
N ASN A 409 10.68 5.28 -3.64
CA ASN A 409 10.95 4.36 -2.53
C ASN A 409 11.65 3.09 -3.03
N ASN A 410 11.25 2.55 -4.18
CA ASN A 410 11.91 1.37 -4.75
C ASN A 410 13.36 1.66 -5.14
N ARG A 411 13.63 2.82 -5.74
CA ARG A 411 14.99 3.25 -6.07
C ARG A 411 15.86 3.28 -4.81
N ASP A 412 15.37 3.88 -3.73
CA ASP A 412 16.11 3.97 -2.47
C ASP A 412 16.45 2.59 -1.88
N LEU A 413 15.66 1.55 -2.20
CA LEU A 413 15.88 0.17 -1.75
C LEU A 413 16.84 -0.63 -2.64
N VAL A 414 16.85 -0.38 -3.96
CA VAL A 414 17.57 -1.23 -4.92
C VAL A 414 18.81 -0.59 -5.52
N ASP A 415 18.96 0.73 -5.46
CA ASP A 415 20.02 1.47 -6.16
C ASP A 415 21.42 1.02 -5.76
N ASP A 416 21.65 0.88 -4.45
CA ASP A 416 22.94 0.51 -3.86
C ASP A 416 23.39 -0.91 -4.25
N ASP A 417 22.44 -1.82 -4.46
CA ASP A 417 22.72 -3.21 -4.80
C ASP A 417 22.72 -3.46 -6.33
N ALA A 418 21.98 -2.68 -7.11
CA ALA A 418 21.78 -2.92 -8.54
C ALA A 418 23.06 -2.66 -9.37
N ASN A 419 23.59 -3.69 -10.03
CA ASN A 419 24.69 -3.49 -10.97
C ASN A 419 24.25 -2.69 -12.21
N ARG A 420 25.18 -1.95 -12.81
CA ARG A 420 24.95 -1.06 -13.95
C ARG A 420 25.34 -1.73 -15.24
N TYR A 421 24.40 -1.74 -16.18
CA TYR A 421 24.61 -2.25 -17.52
C TYR A 421 24.14 -1.28 -18.60
N PHE A 422 24.52 -1.54 -19.85
CA PHE A 422 24.04 -0.82 -21.03
C PHE A 422 22.97 -1.60 -21.78
N LEU A 423 21.93 -0.87 -22.20
CA LEU A 423 20.92 -1.28 -23.16
C LEU A 423 20.79 -0.17 -24.19
N VAL A 424 20.85 -0.51 -25.47
CA VAL A 424 20.47 0.38 -26.58
C VAL A 424 19.14 -0.10 -27.13
N ARG A 425 18.10 0.73 -27.06
CA ARG A 425 16.77 0.36 -27.57
C ARG A 425 16.74 0.53 -29.08
N ASP A 426 15.98 -0.32 -29.76
CA ASP A 426 15.73 -0.24 -31.21
C ASP A 426 14.26 0.04 -31.45
N ARG A 427 13.92 1.32 -31.65
CA ARG A 427 12.54 1.80 -31.77
C ARG A 427 12.31 2.46 -33.12
N GLU A 428 11.08 2.43 -33.63
CA GLU A 428 10.76 3.04 -34.94
C GLU A 428 11.03 4.56 -34.96
N ASP A 429 10.82 5.23 -33.82
CA ASP A 429 11.05 6.67 -33.64
C ASP A 429 12.50 7.02 -33.27
N ASP A 430 13.30 6.04 -32.84
CA ASP A 430 14.67 6.22 -32.38
C ASP A 430 15.45 4.89 -32.53
N PRO A 431 15.87 4.55 -33.76
CA PRO A 431 16.44 3.25 -34.08
C PRO A 431 17.88 3.11 -33.55
N ALA A 432 18.30 1.87 -33.36
CA ALA A 432 19.68 1.57 -33.01
C ALA A 432 20.60 1.74 -34.24
N VAL A 433 21.65 2.55 -34.12
CA VAL A 433 22.58 2.86 -35.22
C VAL A 433 23.95 2.22 -34.97
N ALA A 434 24.41 1.39 -35.91
CA ALA A 434 25.69 0.70 -35.83
C ALA A 434 26.83 1.48 -36.50
N LEU A 435 27.86 1.84 -35.74
CA LEU A 435 29.03 2.59 -36.20
C LEU A 435 30.33 1.86 -35.86
N ASP A 436 31.27 1.83 -36.82
CA ASP A 436 32.63 1.35 -36.54
C ASP A 436 33.35 2.37 -35.67
N VAL A 437 34.20 1.90 -34.75
CA VAL A 437 35.09 2.73 -33.95
C VAL A 437 36.51 2.60 -34.48
N VAL A 438 37.09 3.72 -34.87
CA VAL A 438 38.42 3.79 -35.49
C VAL A 438 39.43 4.36 -34.50
N GLY A 439 40.39 3.51 -34.11
CA GLY A 439 41.41 3.84 -33.10
C GLY A 439 40.88 3.72 -31.67
N GLY A 440 41.76 4.00 -30.70
CA GLY A 440 41.45 3.83 -29.27
C GLY A 440 41.73 2.42 -28.74
N PRO A 441 41.28 2.10 -27.52
CA PRO A 441 41.34 0.76 -26.91
C PRO A 441 40.48 -0.28 -27.66
N ASP A 442 40.71 -1.57 -27.39
CA ASP A 442 39.88 -2.65 -27.95
C ASP A 442 38.52 -2.80 -27.21
N ALA A 443 38.41 -2.27 -25.99
CA ALA A 443 37.23 -2.35 -25.14
C ALA A 443 37.11 -1.12 -24.22
N GLY A 444 35.89 -0.81 -23.79
CA GLY A 444 35.61 0.10 -22.68
C GLY A 444 35.56 -0.64 -21.35
N HIS A 445 35.84 0.08 -20.27
CA HIS A 445 35.84 -0.41 -18.89
C HIS A 445 34.99 0.46 -17.97
N PRO A 446 33.65 0.53 -18.16
CA PRO A 446 32.80 1.23 -17.21
C PRO A 446 32.72 0.46 -15.87
N PRO A 447 32.58 1.16 -14.73
CA PRO A 447 32.43 0.51 -13.44
C PRO A 447 31.11 -0.26 -13.37
N LEU A 448 31.09 -1.37 -12.63
CA LEU A 448 29.87 -2.14 -12.41
C LEU A 448 28.88 -1.38 -11.50
N HIS A 449 29.38 -0.57 -10.58
CA HIS A 449 28.58 0.38 -9.80
C HIS A 449 29.41 1.64 -9.49
N PRO A 450 28.85 2.85 -9.64
CA PRO A 450 29.61 4.09 -9.46
C PRO A 450 30.13 4.30 -8.04
N ASP A 451 29.38 3.86 -7.02
CA ASP A 451 29.72 4.07 -5.61
C ASP A 451 30.39 2.86 -4.93
N HIS A 452 30.51 1.72 -5.63
CA HIS A 452 31.08 0.46 -5.11
C HIS A 452 32.27 0.01 -5.95
N GLU A 453 33.40 0.72 -5.83
CA GLU A 453 34.64 0.46 -6.58
C GLU A 453 35.15 -0.99 -6.42
N GLU A 454 34.88 -1.64 -5.28
CA GLU A 454 35.28 -3.00 -5.00
C GLU A 454 34.60 -4.06 -5.87
N ARG A 455 33.47 -3.72 -6.52
CA ARG A 455 32.81 -4.57 -7.52
C ARG A 455 33.55 -4.58 -8.86
N GLY A 456 34.45 -3.63 -9.07
CA GLY A 456 35.31 -3.54 -10.25
C GLY A 456 34.59 -3.05 -11.50
N ASP A 457 35.27 -3.20 -12.64
CA ASP A 457 34.83 -2.71 -13.94
C ASP A 457 34.37 -3.87 -14.83
N ARG A 458 33.29 -3.63 -15.60
CA ARG A 458 32.88 -4.52 -16.68
C ARG A 458 33.71 -4.24 -17.93
N THR A 459 33.88 -5.25 -18.80
CA THR A 459 34.66 -5.10 -20.04
C THR A 459 33.73 -5.20 -21.24
N VAL A 460 33.64 -4.13 -22.04
CA VAL A 460 32.70 -4.01 -23.16
C VAL A 460 33.49 -3.84 -24.46
N PRO A 461 33.47 -4.81 -25.40
CA PRO A 461 34.21 -4.73 -26.67
C PRO A 461 33.81 -3.50 -27.51
N ALA A 462 34.77 -2.75 -28.04
CA ALA A 462 34.53 -1.43 -28.64
C ALA A 462 34.89 -1.33 -30.14
N GLY A 463 34.81 -2.42 -30.91
CA GLY A 463 35.18 -2.41 -32.33
C GLY A 463 34.12 -1.79 -33.26
N ARG A 464 32.88 -2.24 -33.11
CA ARG A 464 31.70 -1.68 -33.77
C ARG A 464 30.60 -1.59 -32.72
N VAL A 465 29.97 -0.44 -32.60
CA VAL A 465 29.08 -0.12 -31.48
C VAL A 465 27.70 0.28 -31.99
N LEU A 466 26.69 -0.01 -31.19
CA LEU A 466 25.33 0.48 -31.33
C LEU A 466 25.09 1.62 -30.34
N ILE A 467 24.36 2.64 -30.77
CA ILE A 467 23.80 3.71 -29.94
C ILE A 467 22.38 4.04 -30.44
N GLU A 468 21.58 4.71 -29.63
CA GLU A 468 20.29 5.27 -30.07
C GLU A 468 20.54 6.43 -31.06
N GLU A 469 19.72 6.58 -32.10
CA GLU A 469 19.89 7.64 -33.10
C GLU A 469 19.87 9.05 -32.47
N SER A 470 19.05 9.24 -31.44
CA SER A 470 18.94 10.48 -30.68
C SER A 470 20.23 10.87 -29.94
N ASP A 471 21.10 9.89 -29.63
CA ASP A 471 22.40 10.07 -28.99
C ASP A 471 23.55 10.25 -29.99
N LEU A 472 23.28 10.13 -31.30
CA LEU A 472 24.28 10.34 -32.34
C LEU A 472 24.57 11.84 -32.52
N PRO A 473 25.77 12.34 -32.19
CA PRO A 473 26.07 13.76 -32.36
C PRO A 473 26.12 14.13 -33.85
N ALA A 474 26.02 15.43 -34.17
CA ALA A 474 26.15 15.86 -35.55
C ALA A 474 27.56 15.54 -36.12
N HIS A 475 27.65 15.41 -37.45
CA HIS A 475 28.92 15.14 -38.12
C HIS A 475 29.99 16.18 -37.75
N GLY A 476 31.11 15.71 -37.21
CA GLY A 476 32.26 16.51 -36.76
C GLY A 476 32.26 16.82 -35.27
N ASP A 477 31.13 16.62 -34.60
CA ASP A 477 30.99 16.83 -33.16
C ASP A 477 31.44 15.60 -32.38
N ARG A 478 31.68 15.81 -31.08
CA ARG A 478 32.21 14.81 -30.15
C ARG A 478 31.13 14.28 -29.23
N VAL A 479 31.28 13.04 -28.82
CA VAL A 479 30.49 12.39 -27.76
C VAL A 479 31.42 11.52 -26.91
N TRP A 480 31.06 11.30 -25.64
CA TRP A 480 31.79 10.44 -24.74
C TRP A 480 31.08 9.08 -24.64
N LEU A 481 31.70 8.03 -25.19
CA LEU A 481 31.23 6.66 -24.99
C LEU A 481 31.62 6.24 -23.57
N LYS A 482 30.62 6.02 -22.70
CA LYS A 482 30.86 5.75 -21.27
C LYS A 482 31.78 4.52 -21.09
N GLY A 483 32.78 4.66 -20.23
CA GLY A 483 33.82 3.66 -19.98
C GLY A 483 34.87 3.47 -21.10
N PHE A 484 34.66 4.04 -22.29
CA PHE A 484 35.58 3.91 -23.43
C PHE A 484 36.41 5.18 -23.67
N GLY A 485 35.74 6.33 -23.77
CA GLY A 485 36.40 7.63 -24.00
C GLY A 485 35.73 8.49 -25.06
N CYS A 486 36.34 9.64 -25.33
CA CYS A 486 35.81 10.61 -26.30
C CYS A 486 36.05 10.17 -27.75
N VAL A 487 34.99 10.24 -28.55
CA VAL A 487 34.98 9.95 -29.98
C VAL A 487 34.37 11.11 -30.76
N ARG A 488 34.80 11.29 -32.01
CA ARG A 488 34.20 12.23 -32.96
C ARG A 488 33.36 11.47 -33.97
N HIS A 489 32.12 11.91 -34.19
CA HIS A 489 31.30 11.35 -35.27
C HIS A 489 31.83 11.84 -36.61
N THR A 490 32.26 10.90 -37.45
CA THR A 490 32.61 11.16 -38.84
C THR A 490 31.36 10.99 -39.72
N ARG A 491 31.50 10.60 -40.99
CA ARG A 491 30.33 10.30 -41.82
C ARG A 491 29.71 8.95 -41.53
N ASP A 492 30.57 7.95 -41.29
CA ASP A 492 30.17 6.54 -41.29
C ASP A 492 30.78 5.78 -40.09
N ALA A 493 31.44 6.49 -39.16
CA ALA A 493 32.20 5.88 -38.05
C ALA A 493 32.43 6.87 -36.90
N PHE A 494 32.82 6.35 -35.74
CA PHE A 494 33.40 7.10 -34.65
C PHE A 494 34.93 7.06 -34.72
N GLU A 495 35.59 8.22 -34.67
CA GLU A 495 37.05 8.32 -34.57
C GLU A 495 37.45 8.65 -33.12
N TYR A 496 38.29 7.82 -32.50
CA TYR A 496 38.77 8.08 -31.14
C TYR A 496 39.69 9.30 -31.10
N VAL A 497 39.37 10.28 -30.25
CA VAL A 497 40.13 11.55 -30.17
C VAL A 497 41.09 11.62 -28.99
N GLY A 498 40.96 10.73 -28.00
CA GLY A 498 41.87 10.65 -26.86
C GLY A 498 41.82 11.87 -25.93
N ASP A 499 40.72 12.63 -25.95
CA ASP A 499 40.48 13.72 -25.02
C ASP A 499 40.31 13.16 -23.58
N ASP A 500 40.74 13.92 -22.58
CA ASP A 500 40.61 13.57 -21.16
C ASP A 500 39.15 13.70 -20.69
N ILE A 501 38.76 12.96 -19.64
CA ILE A 501 37.41 13.04 -19.04
C ILE A 501 37.05 14.46 -18.58
N GLU A 502 38.03 15.36 -18.42
CA GLU A 502 37.82 16.79 -18.21
C GLU A 502 36.82 17.42 -19.20
N VAL A 503 36.79 17.00 -20.48
CA VAL A 503 35.83 17.56 -21.47
C VAL A 503 34.37 17.28 -21.11
N VAL A 504 34.10 16.19 -20.41
CA VAL A 504 32.76 15.87 -19.88
C VAL A 504 32.46 16.76 -18.67
N ARG A 505 33.43 16.92 -17.77
CA ARG A 505 33.27 17.73 -16.54
C ARG A 505 33.06 19.22 -16.84
N GLU A 506 33.63 19.71 -17.94
CA GLU A 506 33.45 21.08 -18.43
C GLU A 506 32.12 21.27 -19.20
N GLY A 507 31.41 20.19 -19.50
CA GLY A 507 30.14 20.21 -20.24
C GLY A 507 30.30 20.40 -21.75
N ASP A 508 31.49 20.14 -22.29
CA ASP A 508 31.79 20.28 -23.73
C ASP A 508 31.32 19.07 -24.56
N VAL A 509 31.05 17.93 -23.90
CA VAL A 509 30.75 16.65 -24.53
C VAL A 509 29.73 15.87 -23.69
N ASP A 510 28.64 15.42 -24.32
CA ASP A 510 27.64 14.55 -23.69
C ASP A 510 28.15 13.12 -23.49
N VAL A 511 27.67 12.45 -22.45
CA VAL A 511 27.99 11.04 -22.16
C VAL A 511 26.84 10.15 -22.61
N VAL A 512 27.16 9.14 -23.40
CA VAL A 512 26.19 8.17 -23.92
C VAL A 512 26.56 6.74 -23.54
N HIS A 513 25.53 5.91 -23.31
CA HIS A 513 25.69 4.47 -23.23
C HIS A 513 25.76 3.89 -24.64
N TRP A 514 26.29 2.67 -24.77
CA TRP A 514 26.51 2.00 -26.05
C TRP A 514 26.69 0.50 -25.82
N VAL A 515 26.51 -0.31 -26.85
CA VAL A 515 26.75 -1.78 -26.78
C VAL A 515 27.53 -2.28 -28.00
N PRO A 516 28.27 -3.39 -27.92
CA PRO A 516 28.97 -3.96 -29.07
C PRO A 516 27.97 -4.50 -30.10
N ALA A 517 28.10 -4.11 -31.37
CA ALA A 517 27.16 -4.49 -32.43
C ALA A 517 27.15 -5.99 -32.79
N ALA A 518 28.18 -6.75 -32.39
CA ALA A 518 28.33 -8.16 -32.75
C ALA A 518 28.27 -9.12 -31.56
N GLU A 519 28.45 -8.59 -30.35
CA GLU A 519 28.54 -9.38 -29.11
C GLU A 519 27.44 -8.97 -28.11
N SER A 520 26.52 -8.08 -28.51
CA SER A 520 25.33 -7.74 -27.72
C SER A 520 24.33 -8.88 -27.70
N LEU A 521 23.50 -8.89 -26.66
CA LEU A 521 22.37 -9.80 -26.50
C LEU A 521 21.09 -9.13 -27.00
N GLU A 522 20.33 -9.81 -27.86
CA GLU A 522 19.00 -9.35 -28.26
C GLU A 522 18.07 -9.37 -27.03
N THR A 523 17.55 -8.22 -26.65
CA THR A 523 16.85 -8.02 -25.37
C THR A 523 15.43 -7.53 -25.59
N LEU A 524 14.46 -8.23 -25.00
CA LEU A 524 13.07 -7.78 -24.86
C LEU A 524 12.85 -7.15 -23.48
N VAL A 525 12.49 -5.87 -23.47
CA VAL A 525 12.09 -5.16 -22.26
C VAL A 525 10.57 -5.10 -22.19
N ARG A 526 9.98 -5.83 -21.25
CA ARG A 526 8.55 -5.80 -20.97
C ARG A 526 8.19 -4.54 -20.18
N THR A 527 7.22 -3.74 -20.62
CA THR A 527 6.85 -2.47 -19.96
C THR A 527 5.34 -2.27 -19.83
N ILE A 528 4.93 -1.25 -19.07
CA ILE A 528 3.50 -0.88 -18.93
C ILE A 528 2.95 -0.15 -20.17
N GLU A 529 3.81 0.51 -20.95
CA GLU A 529 3.42 1.35 -22.11
C GLU A 529 3.53 0.61 -23.44
N GLY A 530 4.22 -0.55 -23.44
CA GLY A 530 4.50 -1.35 -24.62
C GLY A 530 5.92 -1.92 -24.59
N ASP A 531 6.08 -3.13 -25.10
CA ASP A 531 7.36 -3.84 -25.04
C ASP A 531 8.38 -3.21 -26.00
N VAL A 532 9.64 -3.15 -25.57
CA VAL A 532 10.73 -2.51 -26.31
C VAL A 532 11.81 -3.55 -26.58
N ARG A 533 12.21 -3.68 -27.85
CA ARG A 533 13.37 -4.51 -28.24
C ARG A 533 14.63 -3.67 -28.31
N GLY A 534 15.76 -4.31 -28.13
CA GLY A 534 17.05 -3.66 -28.20
C GLY A 534 18.20 -4.62 -27.97
N PHE A 535 19.34 -4.07 -27.61
CA PHE A 535 20.60 -4.78 -27.49
C PHE A 535 21.24 -4.44 -26.14
N SER A 536 21.43 -5.45 -25.29
CA SER A 536 22.17 -5.28 -24.04
C SER A 536 23.62 -5.74 -24.19
N GLU A 537 24.50 -5.23 -23.34
CA GLU A 537 25.90 -5.64 -23.37
C GLU A 537 26.11 -7.09 -22.92
N PRO A 538 27.16 -7.79 -23.39
CA PRO A 538 27.39 -9.20 -23.05
C PRO A 538 27.65 -9.45 -21.56
N ALA A 539 28.18 -8.47 -20.82
CA ALA A 539 28.51 -8.62 -19.40
C ALA A 539 27.29 -8.89 -18.52
N ILE A 540 26.07 -8.55 -18.99
CA ILE A 540 24.85 -8.83 -18.24
C ILE A 540 24.57 -10.33 -18.10
N ALA A 541 25.15 -11.18 -18.95
CA ALA A 541 25.02 -12.63 -18.87
C ALA A 541 25.65 -13.23 -17.59
N ASP A 542 26.49 -12.48 -16.88
CA ASP A 542 27.03 -12.88 -15.59
C ASP A 542 26.06 -12.64 -14.41
N ALA A 543 24.97 -11.88 -14.64
CA ALA A 543 23.91 -11.65 -13.65
C ALA A 543 22.93 -12.84 -13.58
N ALA A 544 22.21 -12.96 -12.47
CA ALA A 544 21.23 -14.02 -12.27
C ALA A 544 19.81 -13.57 -12.64
N VAL A 545 18.98 -14.54 -13.04
CA VAL A 545 17.52 -14.34 -13.05
C VAL A 545 17.08 -13.88 -11.65
N ASP A 546 16.10 -12.99 -11.60
CA ASP A 546 15.61 -12.26 -10.43
C ASP A 546 16.48 -11.08 -9.96
N ASP A 547 17.70 -10.91 -10.47
CA ASP A 547 18.49 -9.72 -10.14
C ASP A 547 17.79 -8.46 -10.64
N VAL A 548 17.75 -7.43 -9.79
CA VAL A 548 17.39 -6.07 -10.19
C VAL A 548 18.67 -5.34 -10.58
N VAL A 549 18.70 -4.84 -11.81
CA VAL A 549 19.84 -4.12 -12.37
C VAL A 549 19.39 -2.76 -12.89
N GLN A 550 20.33 -1.85 -13.12
CA GLN A 550 20.04 -0.58 -13.78
C GLN A 550 20.65 -0.57 -15.19
N PHE A 551 19.79 -0.39 -16.19
CA PHE A 551 20.23 0.04 -17.50
C PHE A 551 20.47 1.54 -17.48
N GLU A 552 21.72 1.94 -17.64
CA GLU A 552 22.13 3.32 -17.49
C GLU A 552 21.42 4.25 -18.48
N ARG A 553 20.83 5.34 -17.95
CA ARG A 553 20.02 6.32 -18.70
C ARG A 553 18.70 5.74 -19.27
N VAL A 554 18.32 4.51 -18.88
CA VAL A 554 17.04 3.88 -19.24
C VAL A 554 16.19 3.65 -18.01
N GLY A 555 16.73 2.97 -16.99
CA GLY A 555 16.06 2.73 -15.71
C GLY A 555 16.38 1.36 -15.11
N PHE A 556 15.70 1.05 -14.02
CA PHE A 556 15.81 -0.23 -13.32
C PHE A 556 14.94 -1.29 -13.97
N VAL A 557 15.46 -2.51 -14.03
CA VAL A 557 14.77 -3.68 -14.57
C VAL A 557 15.06 -4.90 -13.70
N ARG A 558 14.13 -5.86 -13.68
CA ARG A 558 14.39 -7.23 -13.18
C ARG A 558 14.72 -8.14 -14.36
N LEU A 559 15.76 -8.96 -14.24
CA LEU A 559 16.08 -10.01 -15.20
C LEU A 559 15.11 -11.18 -15.04
N ASP A 560 14.39 -11.54 -16.10
CA ASP A 560 13.31 -12.53 -16.04
C ASP A 560 13.72 -13.87 -16.63
N ASP A 561 14.34 -13.88 -17.81
CA ASP A 561 14.77 -15.12 -18.46
C ASP A 561 15.93 -14.91 -19.44
N PHE A 562 16.83 -15.87 -19.52
CA PHE A 562 17.89 -15.94 -20.53
C PHE A 562 17.57 -17.08 -21.50
N ASP A 563 17.66 -16.82 -22.81
CA ASP A 563 17.20 -17.71 -23.88
C ASP A 563 15.71 -18.08 -23.77
N PRO A 564 14.77 -17.10 -23.73
CA PRO A 564 13.34 -17.34 -23.59
C PRO A 564 12.75 -18.24 -24.68
N ASP A 565 11.88 -19.15 -24.28
CA ASP A 565 11.05 -19.91 -25.21
C ASP A 565 10.06 -18.97 -25.96
N PRO A 566 9.82 -19.18 -27.26
CA PRO A 566 8.85 -18.39 -28.00
C PRO A 566 7.43 -18.56 -27.46
N THR A 567 6.67 -17.47 -27.41
CA THR A 567 5.27 -17.49 -26.98
C THR A 567 4.31 -17.17 -28.13
N ASP A 568 3.04 -17.54 -27.97
CA ASP A 568 1.97 -17.19 -28.91
C ASP A 568 1.44 -15.75 -28.69
N GLU A 569 2.04 -15.01 -27.74
CA GLU A 569 1.66 -13.62 -27.44
C GLU A 569 2.10 -12.70 -28.59
N ALA A 570 1.25 -11.75 -28.96
CA ALA A 570 1.56 -10.84 -30.07
C ALA A 570 2.87 -10.06 -29.86
N ASP A 571 3.16 -9.70 -28.61
CA ASP A 571 4.33 -8.91 -28.21
C ASP A 571 5.32 -9.69 -27.33
N GLY A 572 5.08 -11.00 -27.14
CA GLY A 572 5.95 -11.84 -26.33
C GLY A 572 7.27 -12.20 -27.01
N PRO A 573 8.12 -12.99 -26.34
CA PRO A 573 9.36 -13.51 -26.93
C PRO A 573 9.06 -14.28 -28.22
N THR A 574 9.83 -13.99 -29.27
CA THR A 574 9.76 -14.71 -30.55
C THR A 574 10.71 -15.90 -30.60
N GLY A 575 11.56 -16.04 -29.57
CA GLY A 575 12.66 -16.99 -29.51
C GLY A 575 13.90 -16.55 -30.28
N GLU A 576 13.91 -15.30 -30.76
CA GLU A 576 15.11 -14.63 -31.30
C GLU A 576 15.87 -13.88 -30.18
N GLU A 577 15.17 -13.51 -29.10
CA GLU A 577 15.76 -12.79 -27.99
C GLU A 577 16.64 -13.69 -27.11
N ASP A 578 17.79 -13.17 -26.68
CA ASP A 578 18.71 -13.81 -25.74
C ASP A 578 18.33 -13.49 -24.28
N LEU A 579 17.58 -12.40 -24.05
CA LEU A 579 17.25 -11.91 -22.70
C LEU A 579 15.85 -11.27 -22.67
N VAL A 580 15.05 -11.63 -21.66
CA VAL A 580 13.83 -10.91 -21.28
C VAL A 580 14.02 -10.24 -19.93
N VAL A 581 13.65 -8.97 -19.87
CA VAL A 581 13.63 -8.20 -18.62
C VAL A 581 12.28 -7.52 -18.44
N TYR A 582 11.95 -7.17 -17.21
CA TYR A 582 10.76 -6.39 -16.88
C TYR A 582 11.17 -5.03 -16.33
N TYR A 583 10.64 -3.96 -16.93
CA TYR A 583 10.95 -2.59 -16.54
C TYR A 583 10.27 -2.22 -15.21
N ALA A 584 11.07 -1.80 -14.23
CA ALA A 584 10.60 -1.31 -12.95
C ALA A 584 10.21 0.17 -13.06
N HIS A 585 11.20 1.04 -13.21
CA HIS A 585 11.04 2.50 -13.21
C HIS A 585 12.33 3.19 -13.68
N PRO A 586 12.29 4.51 -13.97
CA PRO A 586 13.48 5.27 -14.34
C PRO A 586 14.59 5.28 -13.29
#